data_AF-A0A8J2NNF4-F1
#
_entry.id   AF-A0A8J2NNF4-F1
#
_cell.length_a   1.000
_cell.length_b   1.000
_cell.length_c   1.000
_cell.angle_alpha   90.00
_cell.angle_beta   90.00
_cell.angle_gamma   90.00
#
_symmetry.space_group_name_H-M   'P 1'
#
loop_
_entity.id
_entity.type
_entity.pdbx_description
1 polymer ?
#
loop_
_entity_poly.entity_id
_entity_poly.type
_entity_poly.pdbx_seq_one_letter_code
_entity_poly.pdbx_strand_id
1 'polypeptide(L)'
;MRQDFMHACQIEKIKLMWLLLDCPTRWNTSYLMLERVFRYRQPFEVVLRGCKQLNRLVLNDDELKVVEDLLFLKPFLDVTKMMSSGKVIDI
;
A
#
# COMPACT_ATOMS: atom_id res chain seq x y z
N MET A 1 17.38 -8.67 0.94
CA MET A 1 15.95 -8.29 1.00
C MET A 1 15.69 -6.80 0.83
N ARG A 2 16.18 -5.90 1.70
CA ARG A 2 16.00 -4.44 1.51
C ARG A 2 16.68 -3.93 0.24
N GLN A 3 17.95 -4.31 0.00
CA GLN A 3 18.68 -3.91 -1.22
C GLN A 3 18.00 -4.45 -2.49
N ASP A 4 17.60 -5.73 -2.48
CA ASP A 4 16.87 -6.36 -3.59
C ASP A 4 15.56 -5.63 -3.90
N PHE A 5 14.81 -5.23 -2.87
CA PHE A 5 13.59 -4.42 -3.03
C PHE A 5 13.87 -3.06 -3.66
N MET A 6 14.92 -2.36 -3.20
CA MET A 6 15.31 -1.06 -3.73
C MET A 6 15.75 -1.17 -5.20
N HIS A 7 16.47 -2.24 -5.55
CA HIS A 7 16.89 -2.53 -6.91
C HIS A 7 15.69 -2.84 -7.81
N ALA A 8 14.75 -3.68 -7.34
CA ALA A 8 13.51 -3.95 -8.05
C ALA A 8 12.67 -2.68 -8.27
N CYS A 9 12.59 -1.78 -7.27
CA CYS A 9 11.92 -0.48 -7.44
C CYS A 9 12.61 0.40 -8.50
N GLN A 10 13.93 0.35 -8.60
CA GLN A 10 14.68 1.10 -9.62
C GLN A 10 14.41 0.55 -11.04
N ILE A 11 14.39 -0.77 -11.19
CA ILE A 11 14.05 -1.44 -12.47
C ILE A 11 12.63 -1.06 -12.90
N GLU A 12 11.67 -1.18 -11.98
CA GLU A 12 10.25 -0.87 -12.21
C GLU A 12 9.95 0.64 -12.27
N LYS A 13 10.97 1.49 -12.08
CA LYS A 13 10.86 2.96 -12.03
C LYS A 13 9.84 3.46 -11.00
N ILE A 14 9.67 2.72 -9.90
CA ILE A 14 8.77 3.08 -8.80
C ILE A 14 9.53 3.91 -7.76
N LYS A 15 9.04 5.12 -7.50
CA LYS A 15 9.57 6.00 -6.44
C LYS A 15 9.29 5.41 -5.06
N LEU A 16 10.33 5.33 -4.24
CA LEU A 16 10.25 4.92 -2.84
C LEU A 16 9.41 5.88 -2.00
N MET A 17 8.59 5.32 -1.14
CA MET A 17 7.69 6.03 -0.23
C MET A 17 8.22 5.94 1.20
N TRP A 18 8.07 7.03 1.95
CA TRP A 18 8.41 7.10 3.38
C TRP A 18 7.66 6.05 4.18
N LEU A 19 8.25 5.50 5.24
CA LEU A 19 7.57 4.54 6.11
C LEU A 19 6.24 5.13 6.64
N LEU A 20 5.17 4.33 6.57
CA LEU A 20 3.93 4.68 7.28
C LEU A 20 4.17 4.41 8.76
N LEU A 21 4.08 5.45 9.58
CA LEU A 21 3.96 5.31 11.02
C LEU A 21 2.47 5.22 11.36
N ASP A 22 2.13 4.46 12.41
CA ASP A 22 0.75 4.24 12.80
C ASP A 22 0.03 5.58 13.07
N CYS A 23 -1.10 5.77 12.39
CA CYS A 23 -1.99 6.92 12.59
C CYS A 23 -3.11 6.52 13.59
N PRO A 24 -3.61 7.44 14.44
CA PRO A 24 -4.66 7.14 15.42
C PRO A 24 -5.95 6.55 14.85
N THR A 25 -6.25 6.73 13.56
CA THR A 25 -7.39 6.09 12.90
C THR A 25 -6.95 4.79 12.20
N ARG A 26 -7.16 3.67 12.89
CA ARG A 26 -6.65 2.33 12.56
C ARG A 26 -6.89 1.88 11.11
N TRP A 27 -8.01 2.26 10.51
CA TRP A 27 -8.37 1.82 9.15
C TRP A 27 -7.68 2.63 8.05
N ASN A 28 -7.28 3.89 8.32
CA ASN A 28 -6.54 4.72 7.38
C ASN A 28 -5.14 4.15 7.12
N THR A 29 -4.50 3.65 8.17
CA THR A 29 -3.20 2.97 8.06
C THR A 29 -3.32 1.71 7.21
N SER A 30 -4.37 0.91 7.41
CA SER A 30 -4.63 -0.29 6.59
C SER A 30 -4.87 0.05 5.12
N TYR A 31 -5.69 1.07 4.81
CA TYR A 31 -5.87 1.53 3.43
C TYR A 31 -4.54 1.96 2.79
N LEU A 32 -3.76 2.78 3.49
CA LEU A 32 -2.48 3.27 2.97
C LEU A 32 -1.46 2.15 2.76
N MET A 33 -1.53 1.09 3.57
CA MET A 33 -0.75 -0.14 3.35
C MET A 33 -1.21 -0.87 2.08
N LEU A 34 -2.51 -1.07 1.89
CA LEU A 34 -3.06 -1.74 0.70
C LEU A 34 -2.73 -0.99 -0.59
N GLU A 35 -2.88 0.35 -0.59
CA GLU A 35 -2.49 1.21 -1.72
C GLU A 35 -1.01 1.03 -2.08
N ARG A 36 -0.14 0.88 -1.09
CA ARG A 36 1.30 0.62 -1.30
C ARG A 36 1.57 -0.79 -1.77
N VAL A 37 0.88 -1.81 -1.23
CA VAL A 37 1.01 -3.19 -1.71
C VAL A 37 0.66 -3.26 -3.18
N PHE A 38 -0.44 -2.63 -3.60
CA PHE A 38 -0.84 -2.57 -5.00
C PHE A 38 0.21 -1.85 -5.86
N ARG A 39 0.71 -0.70 -5.40
CA ARG A 39 1.75 0.07 -6.11
C ARG A 39 3.09 -0.66 -6.23
N TYR A 40 3.51 -1.38 -5.20
CA TYR A 40 4.76 -2.12 -5.14
C TYR A 40 4.60 -3.60 -5.52
N ARG A 41 3.50 -3.99 -6.17
CA ARG A 41 3.22 -5.40 -6.48
C ARG A 41 4.40 -6.08 -7.20
N GLN A 42 4.94 -5.45 -8.25
CA GLN A 42 6.02 -6.04 -9.06
C GLN A 42 7.33 -6.14 -8.25
N PRO A 43 7.81 -5.08 -7.57
CA PRO A 43 8.97 -5.21 -6.67
C PRO A 43 8.79 -6.22 -5.54
N PHE A 44 7.59 -6.31 -4.96
CA PHE A 44 7.31 -7.29 -3.91
C PHE A 44 7.37 -8.71 -4.45
N GLU A 45 6.73 -8.99 -5.59
CA GLU A 45 6.78 -10.31 -6.20
C GLU A 45 8.22 -10.77 -6.48
N VAL A 46 9.07 -9.91 -7.04
CA VAL A 46 10.48 -10.22 -7.29
C VAL A 46 11.19 -10.65 -6.01
N VAL A 47 11.03 -9.88 -4.93
CA VAL A 47 11.70 -10.15 -3.65
C VAL A 47 11.13 -11.39 -2.96
N LEU A 48 9.80 -11.55 -2.98
CA LEU A 48 9.09 -12.66 -2.33
C LEU A 48 9.38 -13.99 -3.03
N ARG A 49 9.37 -14.02 -4.37
CA ARG A 49 9.73 -15.22 -5.15
C ARG A 49 11.21 -15.58 -5.01
N GLY A 50 12.08 -14.59 -4.82
CA GLY A 50 13.50 -14.80 -4.55
C GLY A 50 13.80 -15.48 -3.19
N CYS A 51 12.85 -15.47 -2.26
CA CYS A 51 12.99 -16.08 -0.93
C CYS A 51 11.99 -17.24 -0.75
N LYS A 52 12.44 -18.50 -0.80
CA LYS A 52 11.59 -19.70 -0.70
C LYS A 52 10.60 -19.66 0.48
N GLN A 53 11.02 -19.15 1.64
CA GLN A 53 10.21 -19.03 2.85
C GLN A 53 9.10 -17.96 2.77
N LEU A 54 9.23 -16.99 1.86
CA LEU A 54 8.28 -15.91 1.65
C LEU A 54 7.43 -16.09 0.39
N ASN A 55 7.72 -17.08 -0.44
CA ASN A 55 6.98 -17.33 -1.68
C ASN A 55 5.46 -17.54 -1.44
N ARG A 56 5.08 -18.05 -0.26
CA ARG A 56 3.68 -18.19 0.17
C ARG A 56 2.94 -16.86 0.41
N LEU A 57 3.67 -15.74 0.47
CA LEU A 57 3.11 -14.39 0.68
C LEU A 57 2.90 -13.64 -0.64
N VAL A 58 3.26 -14.26 -1.78
CA VAL A 58 2.96 -13.71 -3.09
C VAL A 58 1.45 -13.77 -3.29
N LEU A 59 0.83 -12.61 -3.52
CA LEU A 59 -0.59 -12.53 -3.79
C LEU A 59 -0.90 -13.18 -5.13
N ASN A 60 -1.97 -13.98 -5.17
CA ASN A 60 -2.54 -14.46 -6.42
C ASN A 60 -3.45 -13.40 -7.06
N ASP A 61 -3.95 -13.68 -8.27
CA ASP A 61 -4.76 -12.72 -9.04
C ASP A 61 -6.08 -12.35 -8.34
N ASP A 62 -6.73 -13.31 -7.67
CA ASP A 62 -7.97 -13.05 -6.92
C ASP A 62 -7.70 -12.17 -5.70
N GLU A 63 -6.61 -12.43 -4.96
CA GLU A 63 -6.18 -11.60 -3.83
C GLU A 63 -5.80 -10.19 -4.28
N LEU A 64 -5.12 -10.06 -5.43
CA LEU A 64 -4.76 -8.77 -5.99
C LEU A 64 -6.00 -7.98 -6.41
N LYS A 65 -7.01 -8.66 -6.97
CA LYS A 65 -8.29 -8.05 -7.30
C LYS A 65 -9.03 -7.56 -6.05
N VAL A 66 -9.04 -8.34 -4.96
CA VAL A 66 -9.59 -7.90 -3.67
C VAL A 66 -8.88 -6.65 -3.17
N VAL A 67 -7.55 -6.58 -3.28
CA VAL A 67 -6.78 -5.37 -2.92
C VAL A 67 -7.21 -4.18 -3.77
N GLU A 68 -7.34 -4.37 -5.09
CA GLU A 68 -7.79 -3.33 -6.03
C GLU A 68 -9.20 -2.82 -5.69
N ASP A 69 -10.15 -3.73 -5.43
CA ASP A 69 -11.52 -3.39 -5.04
C ASP A 69 -11.55 -2.57 -3.74
N LEU A 70 -10.69 -2.89 -2.76
CA LEU A 70 -10.57 -2.14 -1.51
C LEU A 70 -9.99 -0.73 -1.70
N LEU A 71 -9.29 -0.44 -2.81
CA LEU A 71 -8.83 0.92 -3.12
C LEU A 71 -10.00 1.88 -3.42
N PHE A 72 -11.20 1.35 -3.70
CA PHE A 72 -12.42 2.15 -3.78
C PHE A 72 -12.72 2.93 -2.48
N LEU A 73 -12.13 2.53 -1.34
CA LEU A 73 -12.29 3.21 -0.06
C LEU A 73 -11.58 4.57 0.03
N LYS A 74 -10.84 4.99 -1.01
CA LYS A 74 -10.12 6.27 -1.05
C LYS A 74 -10.97 7.49 -0.62
N PRO A 75 -12.23 7.67 -1.08
CA PRO A 75 -13.03 8.83 -0.70
C PRO A 75 -13.28 8.91 0.80
N PHE A 76 -13.46 7.76 1.47
CA PHE A 76 -13.66 7.72 2.92
C PHE A 76 -12.40 8.19 3.67
N LEU A 77 -11.21 7.86 3.15
CA LEU A 77 -9.94 8.29 3.74
C LEU A 77 -9.84 9.81 3.65
N ASP A 78 -10.18 10.36 2.49
CA ASP A 78 -10.11 11.78 2.21
C ASP A 78 -11.12 12.56 3.08
N VAL A 79 -12.35 12.05 3.23
CA VAL A 79 -13.35 12.59 4.18
C VAL A 79 -12.85 12.54 5.62
N THR A 80 -12.28 11.42 6.05
CA THR A 80 -11.78 11.27 7.43
C THR A 80 -10.65 12.25 7.73
N LYS A 81 -9.73 12.45 6.79
CA LYS A 81 -8.66 13.45 6.90
C LYS A 81 -9.22 14.87 6.96
N MET A 82 -10.22 15.17 6.12
CA MET A 82 -10.89 16.48 6.12
C MET A 82 -11.52 16.76 7.49
N MET A 83 -12.33 15.83 8.02
CA MET A 83 -12.97 15.95 9.34
C MET A 83 -11.94 16.09 10.46
N SER A 84 -10.86 15.30 10.43
CA SER A 84 -9.80 15.36 11.44
C SER A 84 -8.98 16.66 11.41
N SER A 85 -8.99 17.37 10.27
CA SER A 85 -8.26 18.64 10.10
C SER A 85 -9.01 19.87 10.61
N GLY A 86 -10.23 19.71 11.12
CA GLY A 86 -11.01 20.81 11.72
C GLY A 86 -11.47 21.88 10.73
N LYS A 87 -11.33 21.68 9.42
CA LYS A 87 -11.91 22.56 8.41
C LYS A 87 -13.43 22.36 8.39
N VAL A 88 -14.13 23.21 9.14
CA VAL A 88 -15.59 23.35 9.08
C VAL A 88 -15.96 23.74 7.65
N ILE A 89 -16.84 22.96 7.02
CA ILE A 89 -17.48 23.33 5.76
C ILE A 89 -18.69 24.18 6.17
N ASP A 90 -18.62 25.48 5.93
CA ASP A 90 -19.83 26.31 5.87
C ASP A 90 -20.57 25.89 4.59
N ILE A 91 -21.68 25.16 4.77
CA ILE A 91 -22.66 24.83 3.71
C ILE A 91 -23.77 25.87 3.77
#